data_AF-A0A9E0PGN2-F1
#
_entry.id   AF-A0A9E0PGN2-F1
#
_cell.length_a   1.000
_cell.length_b   1.000
_cell.length_c   1.000
_cell.angle_alpha   90.00
_cell.angle_beta   90.00
_cell.angle_gamma   90.00
#
_symmetry.space_group_name_H-M   'P 1'
#
loop_
_entity.id
_entity.type
_entity.pdbx_description
1 polymer ?
#
loop_
_entity_poly.entity_id
_entity_poly.type
_entity_poly.pdbx_seq_one_letter_code
_entity_poly.pdbx_strand_id
1 'polypeptide(L)'
;MQSEEYTPDAIQRQALNTWFHDGASLREQRIHALLGLAGETGELVDVFKKHFYKPGYEATQDKVKDELSDVLYYVAVLSHLWGFSFEDMTAHLAIKLAGGHGWAAGEAGTGEPNK
;
A
#
# COMPACT_ATOMS: atom_id res chain seq x y z
N MET A 1 -16.63 -10.30 23.79
CA MET A 1 -15.40 -9.54 23.51
C MET A 1 -15.87 -8.18 23.06
N GLN A 2 -15.68 -7.14 23.88
CA GLN A 2 -16.04 -5.78 23.48
C GLN A 2 -15.15 -5.46 22.26
N SER A 3 -15.77 -5.28 21.09
CA SER A 3 -15.04 -4.73 19.95
C SER A 3 -14.66 -3.32 20.35
N GLU A 4 -13.37 -3.05 20.53
CA GLU A 4 -12.92 -1.67 20.60
C GLU A 4 -13.46 -0.94 19.36
N GLU A 5 -14.04 0.23 19.59
CA GLU A 5 -14.68 1.01 18.53
C GLU A 5 -13.60 1.53 17.59
N TYR A 6 -13.63 1.09 16.32
CA TYR A 6 -12.69 1.51 15.31
C TYR A 6 -12.68 3.04 15.18
N THR A 7 -11.50 3.64 15.26
CA THR A 7 -11.27 5.06 15.05
C THR A 7 -10.18 5.26 14.00
N PRO A 8 -10.37 6.12 12.98
CA PRO A 8 -9.35 6.34 11.96
C PRO A 8 -8.14 7.12 12.49
N ASP A 9 -6.95 6.67 12.13
CA ASP A 9 -5.68 7.29 12.53
C ASP A 9 -5.47 8.66 11.88
N ALA A 10 -4.43 9.39 12.31
CA ALA A 10 -4.16 10.74 11.81
C ALA A 10 -4.00 10.81 10.27
N ILE A 11 -3.32 9.84 9.66
CA ILE A 11 -3.15 9.78 8.19
C ILE A 11 -4.46 9.38 7.50
N GLN A 12 -5.20 8.40 8.04
CA GLN A 12 -6.51 8.03 7.50
C GLN A 12 -7.47 9.22 7.54
N ARG A 13 -7.51 9.99 8.63
CA ARG A 13 -8.33 11.21 8.73
C ARG A 13 -7.93 12.26 7.68
N GLN A 14 -6.64 12.46 7.43
CA GLN A 14 -6.18 13.39 6.40
C GLN A 14 -6.61 12.95 5.00
N ALA A 15 -6.47 11.66 4.68
CA ALA A 15 -6.91 11.12 3.39
C ALA A 15 -8.44 11.20 3.21
N LEU A 16 -9.19 10.89 4.26
CA LEU A 16 -10.65 10.94 4.24
C LEU A 16 -11.20 12.36 4.07
N ASN A 17 -10.48 13.40 4.52
CA ASN A 17 -10.88 14.79 4.28
C ASN A 17 -10.90 15.18 2.79
N THR A 18 -10.16 14.47 1.95
CA THR A 18 -10.10 14.70 0.49
C THR A 18 -10.82 13.60 -0.29
N TRP A 19 -11.33 12.56 0.38
CA TRP A 19 -11.99 11.44 -0.27
C TRP A 19 -13.38 11.84 -0.76
N PHE A 20 -13.52 11.97 -2.07
CA PHE A 20 -14.81 12.26 -2.70
C PHE A 20 -15.63 10.98 -2.91
N HIS A 21 -16.87 10.97 -2.41
CA HIS A 21 -17.73 9.80 -2.47
C HIS A 21 -19.23 10.11 -2.69
N ASP A 22 -19.54 11.22 -3.37
CA ASP A 22 -20.90 11.77 -3.54
C ASP A 22 -21.97 10.71 -3.83
N GLY A 23 -22.76 10.39 -2.80
CA GLY A 23 -23.83 9.39 -2.85
C GLY A 23 -23.39 7.93 -3.12
N ALA A 24 -22.10 7.67 -3.33
CA ALA A 24 -21.58 6.36 -3.68
C ALA A 24 -21.78 5.35 -2.55
N SER A 25 -22.28 4.15 -2.89
CA SER A 25 -22.41 3.05 -1.94
C SER A 25 -21.04 2.62 -1.39
N LEU A 26 -21.02 2.00 -0.20
CA LEU A 26 -19.79 1.45 0.38
C LEU A 26 -19.07 0.49 -0.59
N ARG A 27 -19.83 -0.27 -1.38
CA ARG A 27 -19.28 -1.16 -2.41
C ARG A 27 -18.54 -0.38 -3.49
N GLU A 28 -19.15 0.67 -4.03
CA GLU A 28 -18.54 1.51 -5.07
C GLU A 28 -17.29 2.22 -4.54
N GLN A 29 -17.33 2.72 -3.30
CA GLN A 29 -16.17 3.34 -2.68
C GLN A 29 -15.01 2.35 -2.51
N ARG A 30 -15.29 1.12 -2.08
CA ARG A 30 -14.26 0.06 -1.96
C ARG A 30 -13.66 -0.30 -3.32
N ILE A 31 -14.49 -0.37 -4.36
CA ILE A 31 -14.02 -0.62 -5.73
C ILE A 31 -13.15 0.54 -6.21
N HIS A 32 -13.60 1.79 -6.00
CA HIS A 32 -12.84 2.99 -6.36
C HIS A 32 -11.48 3.02 -5.66
N ALA A 33 -11.44 2.81 -4.35
CA ALA A 33 -10.19 2.80 -3.59
C ALA A 33 -9.24 1.66 -4.01
N LEU A 34 -9.78 0.47 -4.30
CA LEU A 34 -8.98 -0.66 -4.78
C LEU A 34 -8.38 -0.42 -6.17
N LEU A 35 -9.16 0.14 -7.09
CA LEU A 35 -8.70 0.48 -8.44
C LEU A 35 -7.65 1.60 -8.40
N GLY A 36 -7.85 2.61 -7.55
CA GLY A 36 -6.87 3.66 -7.32
C GLY A 36 -5.55 3.11 -6.77
N LEU A 37 -5.61 2.23 -5.76
CA LEU A 37 -4.41 1.55 -5.24
C LEU A 37 -3.62 0.84 -6.35
N ALA A 38 -4.30 0.13 -7.24
CA ALA A 38 -3.66 -0.53 -8.38
C ALA A 38 -3.08 0.47 -9.39
N GLY A 39 -3.77 1.59 -9.62
CA GLY A 39 -3.33 2.70 -10.46
C GLY A 39 -1.99 3.28 -9.99
N GLU A 40 -1.92 3.73 -8.74
CA GLU A 40 -0.71 4.36 -8.17
C GLU A 40 0.45 3.37 -8.06
N THR A 41 0.14 2.09 -7.80
CA THR A 41 1.16 1.03 -7.88
C THR A 41 1.71 0.90 -9.31
N GLY A 42 0.85 1.06 -10.32
CA GLY A 42 1.24 1.09 -11.73
C GLY A 42 2.09 2.29 -12.09
N GLU A 43 1.82 3.47 -11.52
CA GLU A 43 2.63 4.68 -11.71
C GLU A 43 4.02 4.53 -11.07
N LEU A 44 4.09 3.98 -9.85
CA LEU A 44 5.35 3.57 -9.24
C LEU A 44 6.15 2.61 -10.14
N VAL A 45 5.49 1.58 -10.71
CA VAL A 45 6.12 0.67 -11.67
C VAL A 45 6.58 1.41 -12.93
N ASP A 46 5.81 2.39 -13.42
CA ASP A 46 6.16 3.19 -14.58
C ASP A 46 7.38 4.08 -14.34
N VAL A 47 7.58 4.61 -13.13
CA VAL A 47 8.83 5.30 -12.73
C VAL A 47 10.04 4.40 -12.97
N PHE A 48 10.00 3.15 -12.50
CA PHE A 48 11.10 2.20 -12.72
C PHE A 48 11.22 1.74 -14.17
N LYS A 49 10.10 1.47 -14.86
CA LYS A 49 10.11 1.12 -16.29
C LYS A 49 10.77 2.22 -17.11
N LYS A 50 10.44 3.49 -16.86
CA LYS A 50 11.08 4.63 -17.52
C LYS A 50 12.57 4.67 -17.19
N HIS A 51 12.95 4.47 -15.93
CA HIS A 51 14.36 4.44 -15.53
C HIS A 51 15.19 3.38 -16.28
N PHE A 52 14.67 2.16 -16.45
CA PHE A 52 15.42 1.07 -17.10
C PHE A 52 15.37 1.10 -18.63
N TYR A 53 14.29 1.61 -19.23
CA TYR A 53 14.04 1.46 -20.67
C TYR A 53 13.92 2.77 -21.45
N LYS A 54 13.94 3.94 -20.79
CA LYS A 54 13.94 5.25 -21.47
C LYS A 54 15.21 6.04 -21.14
N PRO A 55 16.06 6.35 -22.14
CA PRO A 55 17.25 7.17 -21.93
C PRO A 55 16.91 8.52 -21.30
N GLY A 56 17.69 8.93 -20.28
CA GLY A 56 17.52 10.22 -19.60
C GLY A 56 16.45 10.26 -18.51
N TYR A 57 15.81 9.13 -18.18
CA TYR A 57 14.87 9.04 -17.06
C TYR A 57 15.53 8.40 -15.84
N GLU A 58 15.34 9.03 -14.69
CA GLU A 58 15.81 8.53 -13.40
C GLU A 58 14.66 8.34 -12.42
N ALA A 59 14.65 7.20 -11.73
CA ALA A 59 13.82 6.92 -10.57
C ALA A 59 14.43 7.63 -9.36
N THR A 60 14.27 8.94 -9.30
CA THR A 60 14.77 9.76 -8.20
C THR A 60 14.00 9.47 -6.92
N GLN A 61 14.63 9.72 -5.77
CA GLN A 61 14.00 9.57 -4.47
C GLN A 61 12.66 10.34 -4.39
N ASP A 62 12.61 11.56 -4.93
CA ASP A 62 11.39 12.37 -4.90
C ASP A 62 10.26 11.73 -5.69
N LYS A 63 10.51 11.21 -6.90
CA LYS A 63 9.48 10.53 -7.70
C LYS A 63 9.00 9.26 -7.01
N VAL A 64 9.92 8.43 -6.51
CA VAL A 64 9.55 7.19 -5.81
C VAL A 64 8.73 7.50 -4.55
N LYS A 65 9.10 8.57 -3.82
CA LYS A 65 8.36 9.02 -2.64
C LYS A 65 6.96 9.54 -3.00
N ASP A 66 6.82 10.24 -4.11
CA ASP A 66 5.53 10.75 -4.61
C ASP A 66 4.57 9.58 -4.84
N GLU A 67 4.93 8.64 -5.71
CA GLU A 67 4.08 7.50 -6.06
C GLU A 67 3.80 6.58 -4.85
N LEU A 68 4.78 6.41 -3.95
CA LEU A 68 4.54 5.66 -2.70
C LEU A 68 3.59 6.38 -1.75
N SER A 69 3.55 7.72 -1.78
CA SER A 69 2.62 8.51 -0.98
C SER A 69 1.19 8.39 -1.54
N ASP A 70 1.05 8.31 -2.86
CA ASP A 70 -0.24 8.06 -3.53
C ASP A 70 -0.74 6.64 -3.27
N VAL A 71 0.16 5.64 -3.29
CA VAL A 71 -0.16 4.28 -2.80
C VAL A 71 -0.63 4.32 -1.34
N LEU A 72 0.08 5.03 -0.46
CA LEU A 72 -0.29 5.15 0.95
C LEU A 72 -1.67 5.81 1.13
N TYR A 73 -2.01 6.81 0.32
CA TYR A 73 -3.33 7.44 0.33
C TYR A 73 -4.45 6.42 0.11
N TYR A 74 -4.33 5.58 -0.94
CA TYR A 74 -5.33 4.56 -1.20
C TYR A 74 -5.34 3.42 -0.19
N VAL A 75 -4.19 3.07 0.40
CA VAL A 75 -4.14 2.13 1.54
C VAL A 75 -4.89 2.69 2.75
N ALA A 76 -4.74 3.99 3.03
CA ALA A 76 -5.43 4.67 4.14
C ALA A 76 -6.96 4.68 3.95
N VAL A 77 -7.42 5.06 2.75
CA VAL A 77 -8.85 5.04 2.43
C VAL A 77 -9.40 3.62 2.45
N LEU A 78 -8.73 2.67 1.80
CA LEU A 78 -9.22 1.30 1.68
C LEU A 78 -9.31 0.63 3.07
N SER A 79 -8.28 0.74 3.91
CA SER A 79 -8.32 0.22 5.29
C SER A 79 -9.48 0.79 6.09
N HIS A 80 -9.74 2.10 5.99
CA HIS A 80 -10.89 2.71 6.62
C HIS A 80 -12.22 2.14 6.13
N LEU A 81 -12.39 1.97 4.82
CA LEU A 81 -13.61 1.40 4.24
C LEU A 81 -13.84 -0.06 4.66
N TRP A 82 -12.82 -0.75 5.17
CA TRP A 82 -12.89 -2.10 5.75
C TRP A 82 -12.94 -2.13 7.28
N GLY A 83 -12.83 -0.96 7.94
CA GLY A 83 -13.04 -0.82 9.38
C GLY A 83 -11.84 -1.21 10.23
N PHE A 84 -10.61 -0.97 9.76
CA PHE A 84 -9.40 -1.17 10.55
C PHE A 84 -8.39 -0.02 10.38
N SER A 85 -7.60 0.22 11.42
CA SER A 85 -6.60 1.29 11.49
C SER A 85 -5.24 0.86 10.93
N PHE A 86 -4.27 1.76 10.88
CA PHE A 86 -2.88 1.37 10.60
C PHE A 86 -2.25 0.67 11.80
N GLU A 87 -2.65 1.01 13.02
CA GLU A 87 -2.25 0.24 14.21
C GLU A 87 -2.70 -1.22 14.12
N ASP A 88 -3.96 -1.48 13.74
CA ASP A 88 -4.47 -2.85 13.51
C ASP A 88 -3.65 -3.58 12.43
N MET A 89 -3.38 -2.89 11.31
CA MET A 89 -2.66 -3.45 10.17
C MET A 89 -1.20 -3.77 10.53
N THR A 90 -0.54 -2.90 11.29
CA THR A 90 0.86 -3.08 11.71
C THR A 90 1.01 -4.14 12.80
N ALA A 91 0.07 -4.23 13.74
CA ALA A 91 0.00 -5.32 14.71
C ALA A 91 -0.17 -6.67 14.00
N HIS A 92 -1.08 -6.74 13.01
CA HIS A 92 -1.26 -7.95 12.21
C HIS A 92 0.00 -8.30 11.39
N LEU A 93 0.67 -7.30 10.81
CA LEU A 93 1.94 -7.50 10.09
C LEU A 93 3.03 -8.05 11.02
N ALA A 94 3.14 -7.56 12.25
CA ALA A 94 4.14 -8.03 13.22
C ALA A 94 3.99 -9.53 13.52
N ILE A 95 2.75 -10.02 13.68
CA ILE A 95 2.45 -11.45 13.85
C ILE A 95 2.91 -12.24 12.62
N LYS A 96 2.59 -11.76 11.41
CA LYS A 96 3.00 -12.42 10.16
C LYS A 96 4.52 -12.49 10.02
N LEU A 97 5.23 -11.41 10.33
CA LEU A 97 6.69 -11.36 10.25
C LEU A 97 7.35 -12.29 11.28
N ALA A 98 6.84 -12.32 12.52
CA ALA A 98 7.28 -13.29 13.53
C ALA A 98 7.04 -14.74 13.11
N GLY A 99 5.99 -14.98 12.30
CA GLY A 99 5.69 -16.27 11.67
C GLY A 99 6.49 -16.58 10.40
N GLY A 100 7.44 -15.74 9.99
CA GLY A 100 8.30 -15.99 8.83
C GLY A 100 7.70 -15.65 7.47
N HIS A 101 6.59 -14.90 7.39
CA HIS A 101 5.98 -14.46 6.13
C HIS A 101 6.76 -13.34 5.39
N GLY A 102 7.94 -12.97 5.90
CA GLY A 102 8.86 -12.07 5.21
C GLY A 102 9.82 -12.84 4.30
N TRP A 103 10.64 -12.12 3.54
CA TRP A 103 11.81 -12.70 2.87
C TRP A 103 12.90 -12.95 3.91
N ALA A 104 12.75 -13.99 4.72
CA ALA A 104 13.87 -14.53 5.47
C ALA A 104 14.81 -15.17 4.43
N ALA A 105 16.00 -14.59 4.25
CA ALA A 105 17.05 -15.31 3.54
C ALA A 105 17.23 -16.64 4.29
N GLY A 106 16.75 -17.74 3.70
CA GLY A 106 17.31 -19.04 4.04
C GLY A 106 18.82 -18.89 3.94
N GLU A 107 19.54 -19.41 4.94
CA GLU A 107 20.99 -19.55 4.87
C GLU A 107 21.38 -19.83 3.43
N ALA A 108 22.26 -18.98 2.86
CA ALA A 108 22.64 -19.05 1.46
C ALA A 108 23.22 -20.43 1.17
N GLY A 109 22.34 -21.38 0.85
CA GLY A 109 22.67 -22.70 0.39
C GLY A 109 23.36 -22.53 -0.94
N THR A 110 24.63 -22.86 -0.98
CA THR A 110 25.44 -22.99 -2.18
C THR A 110 24.72 -23.91 -3.16
N GLY A 111 23.93 -23.35 -4.06
CA GLY A 111 23.20 -24.07 -5.09
C GLY A 111 23.26 -23.26 -6.38
N GLU A 112 24.02 -23.76 -7.34
CA GLU A 112 24.16 -23.18 -8.68
C GLU A 112 22.80 -22.92 -9.35
N PRO A 113 22.70 -21.90 -10.22
CA PRO A 113 21.48 -21.64 -10.97
C PRO A 113 21.21 -22.80 -11.94
N ASN A 114 20.01 -23.38 -11.84
CA ASN A 114 19.53 -24.34 -12.82
C ASN A 114 19.29 -23.62 -14.16
N LYS A 115 19.78 -24.25 -15.23
CA LYS A 115 19.71 -23.82 -16.63
C LYS A 115 18.30 -23.62 -17.13
#